data_AF-A0A922CWE5-F1
#
_entry.id   AF-A0A922CWE5-F1
#
_cell.length_a   1.000
_cell.length_b   1.000
_cell.length_c   1.000
_cell.angle_alpha   90.00
_cell.angle_beta   90.00
_cell.angle_gamma   90.00
#
_symmetry.space_group_name_H-M   'P 1'
#
loop_
_entity.id
_entity.type
_entity.pdbx_description
1 polymer ?
#
loop_
_entity_poly.entity_id
_entity_poly.type
_entity_poly.pdbx_seq_one_letter_code
_entity_poly.pdbx_strand_id
1 'polypeptide(L)'
;MGKKTVAAVNKNKEKRQARKLEQRRIADGMSVVNSANKLQDLATHCKELLVYSNLDLEVDMYIQRVTELDKNVLKWAIDLTERNMKSLYETCAWGWNRDRKVEEMTEDHAWYLIAKKKNGSPLAFSHFRFDMDFGEPVLYW
;
A
#
# COMPACT_ATOMS: atom_id res chain seq x y z
N MET A 1 -38.84 38.21 4.92
CA MET A 1 -37.81 37.29 5.47
C MET A 1 -38.45 35.92 5.68
N GLY A 2 -38.15 34.94 4.82
CA GLY A 2 -38.81 33.62 4.86
C GLY A 2 -38.28 32.74 5.98
N LYS A 3 -39.12 32.38 6.95
CA LYS A 3 -38.79 31.39 7.99
C LYS A 3 -38.56 30.02 7.32
N LYS A 4 -37.35 29.47 7.46
CA LYS A 4 -37.04 28.10 7.02
C LYS A 4 -37.93 27.12 7.80
N THR A 5 -38.50 26.15 7.10
CA THR A 5 -39.35 25.11 7.71
C THR A 5 -38.54 24.24 8.68
N VAL A 6 -39.19 23.72 9.73
CA VAL A 6 -38.55 22.86 10.75
C VAL A 6 -37.85 21.66 10.11
N ALA A 7 -38.45 21.07 9.06
CA ALA A 7 -37.85 20.00 8.27
C ALA A 7 -36.51 20.40 7.61
N ALA A 8 -36.43 21.61 7.05
CA ALA A 8 -35.19 22.13 6.46
C ALA A 8 -34.11 22.40 7.52
N VAL A 9 -34.51 22.79 8.74
CA VAL A 9 -33.58 22.96 9.86
C VAL A 9 -33.03 21.60 10.34
N ASN A 10 -33.88 20.57 10.45
CA ASN A 10 -33.46 19.22 10.85
C ASN A 10 -32.53 18.59 9.81
N LYS A 11 -32.85 18.67 8.51
CA LYS A 11 -31.98 18.18 7.43
C LYS A 11 -30.60 18.85 7.44
N ASN A 12 -30.52 20.14 7.77
CA ASN A 12 -29.24 20.85 7.90
C ASN A 12 -28.44 20.40 9.13
N LYS A 13 -29.10 20.09 10.25
CA LYS A 13 -28.46 19.53 11.45
C LYS A 13 -27.90 18.14 11.18
N GLU A 14 -28.69 17.26 10.57
CA GLU A 14 -28.27 15.90 10.18
C GLU A 14 -27.06 15.95 9.23
N LYS A 15 -27.12 16.77 8.17
CA LYS A 15 -25.99 16.95 7.25
C LYS A 15 -24.73 17.46 7.96
N ARG A 16 -24.86 18.33 8.96
CA ARG A 16 -23.73 18.82 9.77
C ARG A 16 -23.17 17.72 10.68
N GLN A 17 -24.02 16.90 11.28
CA GLN A 17 -23.60 15.75 12.09
C GLN A 17 -22.90 14.68 11.24
N ALA A 18 -23.46 14.32 10.08
CA ALA A 18 -22.85 13.38 9.15
C ALA A 18 -21.45 13.83 8.70
N ARG A 19 -21.29 15.11 8.35
CA ARG A 19 -19.97 15.69 8.02
C ARG A 19 -18.97 15.61 9.17
N LYS A 20 -19.40 15.85 10.40
CA LYS A 20 -18.52 15.75 11.59
C LYS A 20 -18.09 14.30 11.85
N LEU A 21 -19.01 13.35 11.68
CA LEU A 21 -18.70 11.93 11.83
C LEU A 21 -17.68 11.49 10.77
N GLU A 22 -17.88 11.90 9.53
CA GLU A 22 -16.95 11.59 8.43
C GLU A 22 -15.57 12.20 8.65
N GLN A 23 -15.50 13.47 9.08
CA GLN A 23 -14.22 14.10 9.43
C GLN A 23 -13.48 13.38 10.55
N ARG A 24 -14.22 12.89 11.56
CA ARG A 24 -13.64 12.10 12.65
C ARG A 24 -13.13 10.76 12.12
N ARG A 25 -13.92 10.07 11.31
CA ARG A 25 -13.55 8.78 10.69
C ARG A 25 -12.25 8.90 9.89
N ILE A 26 -12.14 9.93 9.05
CA ILE A 26 -10.92 10.21 8.28
C ILE A 26 -9.74 10.52 9.21
N ALA A 27 -9.94 11.33 10.25
CA ALA A 27 -8.88 11.67 11.20
C ALA A 27 -8.38 10.44 11.97
N ASP A 28 -9.29 9.58 12.41
CA ASP A 28 -8.97 8.33 13.10
C ASP A 28 -8.20 7.38 12.15
N GLY A 29 -8.66 7.22 10.91
CA GLY A 29 -7.96 6.43 9.89
C GLY A 29 -6.55 6.96 9.61
N MET A 30 -6.40 8.27 9.45
CA MET A 30 -5.10 8.90 9.20
C MET A 30 -4.15 8.73 10.39
N SER A 31 -4.67 8.71 11.62
CA SER A 31 -3.87 8.39 12.82
C SER A 31 -3.33 6.96 12.79
N VAL A 32 -4.13 6.00 12.31
CA VAL A 32 -3.71 4.59 12.16
C VAL A 32 -2.64 4.47 11.08
N VAL A 33 -2.87 5.06 9.90
CA VAL A 33 -1.89 5.06 8.79
C VAL A 33 -0.57 5.69 9.21
N ASN A 34 -0.62 6.85 9.88
CA ASN A 34 0.58 7.51 10.39
C ASN A 34 1.33 6.68 11.43
N SER A 35 0.62 5.87 12.22
CA SER A 35 1.24 4.97 13.19
C SER A 35 1.92 3.79 12.49
N ALA A 36 1.28 3.21 11.47
CA ALA A 36 1.86 2.15 10.65
C ALA A 36 3.11 2.63 9.89
N ASN A 37 3.04 3.82 9.28
CA ASN A 37 4.18 4.43 8.56
C ASN A 37 5.34 4.89 9.46
N LYS A 38 5.23 4.75 10.80
CA LYS A 38 6.36 4.95 11.74
C LYS A 38 7.07 3.66 12.13
N LEU A 39 6.50 2.49 11.82
CA LEU A 39 7.12 1.20 12.11
C LEU A 39 8.46 1.08 11.40
N GLN A 40 9.49 0.66 12.12
CA GLN A 40 10.82 0.44 11.56
C GLN A 40 11.00 -1.01 11.09
N ASP A 41 10.42 -1.96 11.84
CA ASP A 41 10.56 -3.39 11.56
C ASP A 41 9.20 -4.10 11.61
N LEU A 42 8.60 -4.28 10.43
CA LEU A 42 7.34 -5.01 10.27
C LEU A 42 7.51 -6.53 10.41
N ALA A 43 8.71 -7.05 10.18
CA ALA A 43 8.98 -8.49 10.22
C ALA A 43 8.78 -9.07 11.61
N THR A 44 9.01 -8.27 12.66
CA THR A 44 8.77 -8.68 14.07
C THR A 44 7.34 -9.13 14.34
N HIS A 45 6.36 -8.58 13.62
CA HIS A 45 4.94 -8.90 13.80
C HIS A 45 4.49 -10.18 13.08
N CYS A 46 5.29 -10.69 12.14
CA CYS A 46 4.89 -11.78 11.25
C CYS A 46 6.03 -12.77 10.94
N LYS A 47 7.03 -12.87 11.81
CA LYS A 47 8.25 -13.66 11.59
C LYS A 47 7.99 -15.10 11.15
N GLU A 48 6.99 -15.76 11.72
CA GLU A 48 6.64 -17.15 11.38
C GLU A 48 6.06 -17.29 9.97
N LEU A 49 5.52 -16.21 9.40
CA LEU A 49 4.99 -16.16 8.04
C LEU A 49 6.06 -15.82 6.99
N LEU A 50 7.30 -15.53 7.42
CA LEU A 50 8.41 -15.16 6.54
C LEU A 50 9.25 -16.36 6.09
N VAL A 51 8.75 -17.58 6.27
CA VAL A 51 9.36 -18.80 5.74
C VAL A 51 8.29 -19.63 5.09
N TYR A 52 8.59 -20.19 3.92
CA TYR A 52 7.75 -21.17 3.24
C TYR A 52 8.60 -22.36 2.82
N SER A 53 8.13 -23.57 3.11
CA SER A 53 8.80 -24.79 2.70
C SER A 53 7.79 -25.87 2.33
N ASN A 54 8.02 -26.51 1.19
CA ASN A 54 7.37 -27.75 0.77
C ASN A 54 8.43 -28.71 0.18
N LEU A 55 8.01 -29.84 -0.40
CA LEU A 55 8.95 -30.83 -0.96
C LEU A 55 9.82 -30.32 -2.12
N ASP A 56 9.34 -29.30 -2.85
CA ASP A 56 9.96 -28.80 -4.08
C ASP A 56 10.63 -27.43 -3.91
N LEU A 57 10.28 -26.69 -2.85
CA LEU A 57 10.62 -25.29 -2.71
C LEU A 57 10.81 -24.89 -1.25
N GLU A 58 11.95 -24.26 -0.98
CA GLU A 58 12.24 -23.57 0.27
C GLU A 58 12.48 -22.10 -0.02
N VAL A 59 11.77 -21.23 0.70
CA VAL A 59 11.78 -19.78 0.52
C VAL A 59 11.97 -19.12 1.87
N ASP A 60 12.96 -18.24 1.93
CA ASP A 60 13.12 -17.28 3.00
C ASP A 60 12.59 -15.93 2.52
N MET A 61 11.80 -15.27 3.34
CA MET A 61 11.22 -13.97 3.04
C MET A 61 11.72 -12.92 4.03
N TYR A 62 11.75 -11.66 3.60
CA TYR A 62 12.02 -10.53 4.47
C TYR A 62 11.22 -9.31 4.02
N ILE A 63 10.96 -8.41 4.97
CA ILE A 63 10.25 -7.16 4.72
C ILE A 63 11.19 -6.00 4.99
N GLN A 64 11.26 -5.06 4.06
CA GLN A 64 12.04 -3.82 4.21
C GLN A 64 11.31 -2.63 3.58
N ARG A 65 11.62 -1.44 4.08
CA ARG A 65 11.28 -0.19 3.40
C ARG A 65 12.10 -0.05 2.13
N VAL A 66 11.56 0.63 1.14
CA VAL A 66 12.30 0.93 -0.10
C VAL A 66 13.60 1.68 0.17
N THR A 67 13.61 2.55 1.18
CA THR A 67 14.79 3.34 1.60
C THR A 67 15.95 2.49 2.11
N GLU A 68 15.68 1.26 2.54
CA GLU A 68 16.65 0.30 3.09
C GLU A 68 16.89 -0.89 2.16
N LEU A 69 16.09 -1.02 1.11
CA LEU A 69 16.15 -2.14 0.19
C LEU A 69 17.40 -2.05 -0.69
N ASP A 70 18.07 -3.19 -0.90
CA ASP A 70 19.20 -3.29 -1.83
C ASP A 70 18.78 -2.81 -3.23
N LYS A 71 19.58 -1.90 -3.81
CA LYS A 71 19.28 -1.27 -5.09
C LYS A 71 19.16 -2.26 -6.25
N ASN A 72 19.90 -3.37 -6.22
CA ASN A 72 19.80 -4.43 -7.23
C ASN A 72 18.51 -5.22 -7.07
N VAL A 73 18.05 -5.44 -5.83
CA VAL A 73 16.74 -6.08 -5.57
C VAL A 73 15.60 -5.17 -6.02
N LEU A 74 15.66 -3.88 -5.73
CA LEU A 74 14.66 -2.91 -6.19
C LEU A 74 14.61 -2.84 -7.73
N LYS A 75 15.78 -2.76 -8.38
CA LYS A 75 15.87 -2.80 -9.84
C LYS A 75 15.28 -4.10 -10.40
N TRP A 76 15.60 -5.25 -9.80
CA TRP A 76 15.05 -6.54 -10.19
C TRP A 76 13.51 -6.56 -10.07
N ALA A 77 12.94 -5.99 -9.01
CA ALA A 77 11.50 -5.92 -8.81
C ALA A 77 10.83 -5.06 -9.91
N ILE A 78 11.38 -3.87 -10.19
CA ILE A 78 10.90 -2.99 -11.27
C ILE A 78 10.96 -3.69 -12.63
N ASP A 79 12.09 -4.33 -12.96
CA ASP A 79 12.27 -5.03 -14.22
C ASP A 79 11.36 -6.27 -14.32
N LEU A 80 11.05 -6.93 -13.19
CA LEU A 80 10.08 -8.02 -13.14
C LEU A 80 8.65 -7.50 -13.39
N THR A 81 8.27 -6.37 -12.78
CA THR A 81 6.98 -5.71 -13.04
C THR A 81 6.82 -5.37 -14.51
N GLU A 82 7.83 -4.74 -15.12
CA GLU A 82 7.79 -4.37 -16.53
C GLU A 82 7.62 -5.60 -17.43
N ARG A 83 8.42 -6.65 -17.22
CA ARG A 83 8.32 -7.89 -18.01
C ARG A 83 6.93 -8.54 -17.91
N ASN A 84 6.32 -8.53 -16.72
CA ASN A 84 5.06 -9.22 -16.50
C ASN A 84 3.83 -8.38 -16.89
N MET A 85 3.91 -7.06 -16.68
CA MET A 85 2.72 -6.20 -16.70
C MET A 85 2.66 -5.26 -17.89
N LYS A 86 3.79 -4.92 -18.54
CA LYS A 86 3.83 -3.91 -19.60
C LYS A 86 2.81 -4.14 -20.70
N SER A 87 2.76 -5.36 -21.25
CA SER A 87 1.80 -5.70 -22.31
C SER A 87 0.34 -5.53 -21.85
N LEU A 88 0.02 -5.90 -20.61
CA LEU A 88 -1.33 -5.74 -20.07
C LEU A 88 -1.69 -4.24 -19.94
N TYR A 89 -0.76 -3.43 -19.45
CA TYR A 89 -0.95 -1.99 -19.32
C TYR A 89 -1.09 -1.29 -20.69
N GLU A 90 -0.29 -1.67 -21.69
CA GLU A 90 -0.38 -1.13 -23.06
C GLU A 90 -1.71 -1.44 -23.73
N THR A 91 -2.35 -2.56 -23.39
CA THR A 91 -3.66 -2.95 -23.94
C THR A 91 -4.87 -2.38 -23.21
N CYS A 92 -4.67 -1.77 -22.03
CA CYS A 92 -5.76 -1.16 -21.27
C CYS A 92 -5.71 0.38 -21.34
N ALA A 93 -6.76 1.04 -20.84
CA ALA A 93 -6.92 2.49 -20.94
C ALA A 93 -5.83 3.30 -20.21
N TRP A 94 -5.06 2.67 -19.31
CA TRP A 94 -4.03 3.33 -18.52
C TRP A 94 -2.71 3.51 -19.29
N GLY A 95 -2.39 2.61 -20.22
CA GLY A 95 -1.09 2.58 -20.89
C GLY A 95 0.07 2.19 -19.95
N TRP A 96 1.26 2.00 -20.52
CA TRP A 96 2.49 1.78 -19.75
C TRP A 96 3.36 3.04 -19.73
N ASN A 97 3.72 3.51 -18.54
CA ASN A 97 4.73 4.55 -18.35
C ASN A 97 5.73 4.07 -17.30
N ARG A 98 6.94 3.76 -17.76
CA ARG A 98 8.00 3.21 -16.91
C ARG A 98 8.39 4.19 -15.81
N ASP A 99 8.58 5.47 -16.14
CA ASP A 99 9.03 6.48 -15.17
C ASP A 99 8.00 6.66 -14.05
N ARG A 100 6.71 6.73 -14.38
CA ARG A 100 5.63 6.77 -13.37
C ARG A 100 5.61 5.53 -12.49
N LYS A 101 5.82 4.34 -13.07
CA LYS A 101 5.83 3.09 -12.30
C LYS A 101 7.07 3.01 -11.39
N VAL A 102 8.21 3.53 -11.84
CA VAL A 102 9.41 3.68 -11.01
C VAL A 102 9.15 4.67 -9.87
N GLU A 103 8.57 5.84 -10.14
CA GLU A 103 8.18 6.82 -9.11
C GLU A 103 7.28 6.19 -8.05
N GLU A 104 6.24 5.47 -8.47
CA GLU A 104 5.34 4.72 -7.57
C GLU A 104 6.09 3.68 -6.73
N MET A 105 6.93 2.85 -7.37
CA MET A 105 7.69 1.79 -6.70
C MET A 105 8.84 2.32 -5.83
N THR A 106 9.18 3.61 -5.92
CA THR A 106 10.27 4.24 -5.16
C THR A 106 9.77 5.28 -4.16
N GLU A 107 8.46 5.36 -3.93
CA GLU A 107 7.87 6.24 -2.94
C GLU A 107 8.39 5.94 -1.52
N ASP A 108 8.72 6.97 -0.73
CA ASP A 108 9.36 6.83 0.59
C ASP A 108 8.61 5.93 1.59
N HIS A 109 7.30 5.80 1.46
CA HIS A 109 6.46 4.94 2.30
C HIS A 109 6.27 3.52 1.76
N ALA A 110 6.89 3.18 0.64
CA ALA A 110 6.83 1.85 0.05
C ALA A 110 7.56 0.82 0.92
N TRP A 111 6.87 -0.30 1.11
CA TRP A 111 7.39 -1.52 1.71
C TRP A 111 7.49 -2.61 0.66
N TYR A 112 8.47 -3.48 0.85
CA TYR A 112 8.73 -4.62 0.02
C TYR A 112 8.80 -5.88 0.87
N LEU A 113 7.91 -6.83 0.60
CA LEU A 113 8.10 -8.23 0.99
C LEU A 113 8.82 -8.93 -0.14
N ILE A 114 10.03 -9.42 0.11
CA ILE A 114 10.85 -10.12 -0.89
C ILE A 114 10.98 -11.59 -0.50
N ALA A 115 10.71 -12.48 -1.46
CA ALA A 115 10.98 -13.91 -1.36
C ALA A 115 12.31 -14.25 -2.03
N LYS A 116 13.14 -15.06 -1.37
CA LYS A 116 14.44 -15.52 -1.85
C LYS A 116 14.57 -17.03 -1.73
N LYS A 117 15.31 -17.64 -2.66
CA LYS A 117 15.83 -19.00 -2.47
C LYS A 117 16.92 -19.00 -1.39
N LYS A 118 17.26 -20.19 -0.87
CA LYS A 118 18.40 -20.39 0.05
C LYS A 118 19.75 -19.84 -0.48
N ASN A 119 19.94 -19.78 -1.79
CA ASN A 119 21.15 -19.21 -2.40
C ASN A 119 21.13 -17.67 -2.51
N GLY A 120 20.10 -17.02 -1.95
CA GLY A 120 19.93 -15.56 -1.95
C GLY A 120 19.29 -14.97 -3.21
N SER A 121 19.04 -15.78 -4.25
CA SER A 121 18.41 -15.28 -5.48
C SER A 121 16.94 -14.89 -5.25
N PRO A 122 16.51 -13.70 -5.72
CA PRO A 122 15.13 -13.25 -5.55
C PRO A 122 14.17 -14.06 -6.43
N LEU A 123 13.01 -14.40 -5.86
CA LEU A 123 11.97 -15.24 -6.47
C LEU A 123 10.72 -14.44 -6.83
N ALA A 124 10.21 -13.70 -5.84
CA ALA A 124 8.98 -12.94 -5.94
C ALA A 124 9.05 -11.74 -5.00
N PHE A 125 8.17 -10.77 -5.22
CA PHE A 125 7.99 -9.68 -4.27
C PHE A 125 6.52 -9.27 -4.20
N SER A 126 6.18 -8.59 -3.12
CA SER A 126 5.01 -7.73 -3.01
C SER A 126 5.46 -6.33 -2.63
N HIS A 127 4.98 -5.33 -3.36
CA HIS A 127 5.16 -3.91 -3.06
C HIS A 127 3.85 -3.42 -2.42
N PHE A 128 3.94 -2.73 -1.30
CA PHE A 128 2.74 -2.22 -0.62
C PHE A 128 3.04 -0.97 0.22
N ARG A 129 2.00 -0.26 0.63
CA ARG A 129 2.07 0.89 1.53
C ARG A 129 0.86 0.94 2.47
N PHE A 130 0.99 1.66 3.58
CA PHE A 130 -0.15 2.04 4.41
C PHE A 130 -0.63 3.42 3.97
N ASP A 131 -1.87 3.53 3.55
CA ASP A 131 -2.41 4.75 2.95
C ASP A 131 -3.89 4.95 3.29
N MET A 132 -4.44 6.13 2.98
CA MET A 132 -5.86 6.41 3.03
C MET A 132 -6.47 6.29 1.64
N ASP A 133 -7.43 5.39 1.45
CA ASP A 133 -8.16 5.26 0.18
C ASP A 133 -9.68 5.36 0.41
N PHE A 134 -10.35 6.20 -0.38
CA PHE A 134 -11.76 6.57 -0.20
C PHE A 134 -12.17 6.91 1.25
N GLY A 135 -11.22 7.47 2.01
CA GLY A 135 -11.39 7.87 3.41
C GLY A 135 -11.25 6.72 4.41
N GLU A 136 -10.96 5.50 3.99
CA GLU A 136 -10.63 4.36 4.86
C GLU A 136 -9.10 4.15 4.91
N PRO A 137 -8.54 3.76 6.07
CA PRO A 137 -7.16 3.33 6.14
C PRO A 137 -7.00 1.94 5.49
N VAL A 138 -6.06 1.81 4.56
CA VAL A 138 -5.85 0.58 3.77
C VAL A 138 -4.38 0.17 3.74
N LEU A 139 -4.16 -1.13 3.54
CA LEU A 139 -2.92 -1.65 2.98
C LEU A 139 -3.09 -1.64 1.46
N TYR A 140 -2.36 -0.77 0.77
CA TYR A 140 -2.42 -0.62 -0.68
C TYR A 140 -1.28 -1.42 -1.32
N TRP A 141 -1.55 -2.23 -2.33
CA TRP A 141 -0.58 -3.13 -2.98
C TRP A 141 -0.69 -3.11 -4.51
#